data_AF-A0A031LV82-F1
#
_entry.id   AF-A0A031LV82-F1
#
_cell.length_a   1.000
_cell.length_b   1.000
_cell.length_c   1.000
_cell.angle_alpha   90.00
_cell.angle_beta   90.00
_cell.angle_gamma   90.00
#
_symmetry.space_group_name_H-M   'P 1'
#
loop_
_entity.id
_entity.type
_entity.pdbx_description
1 polymer ?
#
loop_
_entity_poly.entity_id
_entity_poly.type
_entity_poly.pdbx_seq_one_letter_code
_entity_poly.pdbx_strand_id
1 'polypeptide(L)'
;MKTNLSQDLIQNNPNTDFLTGDVVVYMNHIKTDDLVMVEAFQPAEYYWLEGGQLVHRADIRLATPAELKLKRRLTDAEMALAEVS
;
A
#
# COMPACT_ATOMS: atom_id res chain seq x y z
N MET A 1 4.52 -17.17 29.40
CA MET A 1 4.85 -15.95 28.63
C MET A 1 3.82 -15.84 27.53
N LYS A 2 3.01 -14.77 27.50
CA LYS A 2 1.92 -14.59 26.51
C LYS A 2 2.52 -13.87 25.30
N THR A 3 2.78 -14.60 24.22
CA THR A 3 3.10 -14.00 22.92
C THR A 3 1.79 -13.50 22.31
N ASN A 4 1.71 -12.19 22.07
CA ASN A 4 0.58 -11.58 21.39
C ASN A 4 0.66 -11.97 19.92
N LEU A 5 -0.38 -12.65 19.40
CA LEU A 5 -0.46 -13.11 18.00
C LEU A 5 -0.19 -12.01 16.96
N SER A 6 -0.31 -10.74 17.35
CA SER A 6 -0.02 -9.58 16.49
C SER A 6 1.46 -9.43 16.12
N GLN A 7 2.39 -9.97 16.92
CA GLN A 7 3.84 -9.80 16.70
C GLN A 7 4.45 -10.86 15.78
N ASP A 8 3.88 -12.08 15.74
CA ASP A 8 4.38 -13.17 14.91
C ASP A 8 4.13 -12.98 13.40
N LEU A 9 3.14 -12.17 13.03
CA LEU A 9 2.84 -11.84 11.63
C LEU A 9 3.86 -10.88 11.01
N ILE A 10 4.44 -9.99 11.83
CA ILE A 10 5.43 -9.01 11.36
C ILE A 10 6.84 -9.63 11.34
N GLN A 11 7.12 -10.57 12.24
CA GLN A 11 8.46 -11.17 12.36
C GLN A 11 8.76 -12.28 11.35
N ASN A 12 7.74 -12.96 10.81
CA ASN A 12 7.95 -14.11 9.90
C ASN A 12 8.09 -13.75 8.42
N ASN A 13 7.94 -12.49 8.04
CA ASN A 13 8.13 -12.09 6.65
C ASN A 13 8.75 -10.68 6.55
N PRO A 14 10.07 -10.55 6.84
CA PRO A 14 10.79 -9.27 6.78
C PRO A 14 10.92 -8.68 5.36
N ASN A 15 10.29 -9.31 4.36
CA ASN A 15 10.27 -8.89 2.95
C ASN A 15 8.87 -8.47 2.48
N THR A 16 7.92 -8.28 3.40
CA THR A 16 6.57 -7.76 3.06
C THR A 16 6.53 -6.27 3.35
N ASP A 17 6.65 -5.46 2.31
CA ASP A 17 6.60 -3.99 2.43
C ASP A 17 5.21 -3.45 2.75
N PHE A 18 4.18 -4.26 2.49
CA PHE A 18 2.78 -3.91 2.70
C PHE A 18 2.08 -5.03 3.47
N LEU A 19 1.20 -4.69 4.40
CA LEU A 19 0.38 -5.62 5.16
C LEU A 19 -1.07 -5.59 4.63
N THR A 20 -1.82 -6.67 4.87
CA THR A 20 -3.27 -6.67 4.64
C THR A 20 -3.92 -5.53 5.43
N GLY A 21 -4.71 -4.71 4.75
CA GLY A 21 -5.33 -3.50 5.30
C GLY A 21 -4.55 -2.21 5.02
N ASP A 22 -3.32 -2.28 4.53
CA ASP A 22 -2.62 -1.10 4.02
C ASP A 22 -3.30 -0.59 2.75
N VAL A 23 -3.34 0.73 2.61
CA VAL A 23 -3.85 1.37 1.41
C VAL A 23 -2.67 1.77 0.54
N VAL A 24 -2.65 1.26 -0.67
CA VAL A 24 -1.61 1.47 -1.67
C VAL A 24 -2.18 2.19 -2.88
N VAL A 25 -1.29 2.82 -3.63
CA VAL A 25 -1.56 3.45 -4.91
C VAL A 25 -0.62 2.87 -5.95
N TYR A 26 -1.08 2.83 -7.20
CA TYR A 26 -0.25 2.38 -8.29
C TYR A 26 0.84 3.40 -8.63
N MET A 27 1.97 2.90 -9.12
CA MET A 27 3.03 3.74 -9.65
C MET A 27 2.61 4.48 -10.91
N ASN A 28 3.37 5.53 -11.26
CA ASN A 28 3.01 6.51 -12.30
C ASN A 28 2.84 5.92 -13.72
N HIS A 29 3.34 4.70 -13.96
CA HIS A 29 3.16 4.03 -15.25
C HIS A 29 1.74 3.45 -15.43
N ILE A 30 0.95 3.35 -14.34
CA ILE A 30 -0.45 2.94 -14.35
C ILE A 30 -1.32 4.19 -14.20
N LYS A 31 -2.21 4.39 -15.19
CA LYS A 31 -3.11 5.55 -15.25
C LYS A 31 -4.36 5.32 -14.40
N THR A 32 -4.16 5.16 -13.10
CA THR A 32 -5.26 5.12 -12.13
C THR A 32 -4.97 6.07 -10.97
N ASP A 33 -6.02 6.71 -10.49
CA ASP A 33 -5.98 7.64 -9.36
C ASP A 33 -6.68 7.07 -8.12
N ASP A 34 -7.06 5.80 -8.19
CA ASP A 34 -7.73 5.08 -7.12
C ASP A 34 -6.75 4.62 -6.05
N LEU A 35 -7.20 4.73 -4.81
CA LEU A 35 -6.59 4.09 -3.66
C LEU A 35 -7.18 2.69 -3.54
N VAL A 36 -6.31 1.71 -3.37
CA VAL A 36 -6.68 0.31 -3.30
C VAL A 36 -6.10 -0.29 -2.04
N MET A 37 -6.90 -1.07 -1.33
CA MET A 37 -6.46 -1.72 -0.10
C MET A 37 -5.82 -3.06 -0.44
N VAL A 38 -4.75 -3.42 0.27
CA VAL A 38 -4.15 -4.74 0.19
C VAL A 38 -5.07 -5.73 0.91
N GLU A 39 -5.59 -6.70 0.18
CA GLU A 39 -6.41 -7.80 0.74
C GLU A 39 -5.54 -8.95 1.23
N ALA A 40 -4.55 -9.36 0.44
CA ALA A 40 -3.69 -10.48 0.82
C ALA A 40 -2.30 -10.40 0.17
N PHE A 41 -1.29 -10.87 0.88
CA PHE A 41 0.04 -11.09 0.33
C PHE A 41 0.13 -12.44 -0.39
N GLN A 42 0.94 -12.49 -1.45
CA GLN A 42 1.27 -13.70 -2.20
C GLN A 42 2.79 -13.90 -2.25
N PRO A 43 3.27 -15.15 -2.33
CA PRO A 43 4.70 -15.41 -2.51
C PRO A 43 5.24 -14.74 -3.79
N ALA A 44 6.55 -14.48 -3.81
CA ALA A 44 7.24 -13.75 -4.87
C ALA A 44 6.85 -12.26 -4.98
N GLU A 45 6.59 -11.58 -3.86
CA GLU A 45 6.37 -10.13 -3.79
C GLU A 45 5.11 -9.63 -4.54
N TYR A 46 4.11 -10.51 -4.65
CA TYR A 46 2.81 -10.15 -5.22
C TYR A 46 1.78 -9.85 -4.12
N TYR A 47 0.83 -8.99 -4.45
CA TYR A 47 -0.24 -8.56 -3.55
C TYR A 47 -1.58 -8.62 -4.26
N TRP A 48 -2.57 -9.21 -3.59
CA TRP A 48 -3.97 -9.09 -3.94
C TRP A 48 -4.51 -7.79 -3.39
N LEU A 49 -5.07 -6.99 -4.27
CA LEU A 49 -5.73 -5.74 -3.98
C LEU A 49 -7.24 -5.89 -3.99
N GLU A 50 -7.89 -4.98 -3.27
CA GLU A 50 -9.34 -4.85 -3.24
C GLU A 50 -9.92 -4.83 -4.65
N GLY A 51 -10.85 -5.75 -4.91
CA GLY A 51 -11.40 -5.97 -6.25
C GLY A 51 -10.78 -7.14 -7.01
N GLY A 52 -9.90 -7.92 -6.36
CA GLY A 52 -9.32 -9.12 -6.93
C GLY A 52 -8.27 -8.83 -8.02
N GLN A 53 -7.49 -7.76 -7.85
CA GLN A 53 -6.40 -7.42 -8.76
C GLN A 53 -5.07 -7.88 -8.16
N LEU A 54 -4.26 -8.61 -8.94
CA LEU A 54 -2.94 -9.08 -8.54
C LEU A 54 -1.86 -8.13 -9.06
N VAL A 55 -1.01 -7.62 -8.17
CA VAL A 55 0.06 -6.67 -8.52
C VAL A 55 1.39 -7.07 -7.91
N HIS A 56 2.49 -6.67 -8.54
CA HIS A 56 3.81 -6.83 -7.97
C HIS A 56 4.17 -5.63 -7.08
N ARG A 57 4.97 -5.84 -6.03
CA ARG A 57 5.48 -4.80 -5.12
C ARG A 57 6.01 -3.57 -5.84
N ALA A 58 6.74 -3.79 -6.93
CA ALA A 58 7.39 -2.73 -7.70
C ALA A 58 6.41 -1.83 -8.49
N ASP A 59 5.15 -2.24 -8.62
CA ASP A 59 4.13 -1.49 -9.36
C ASP A 59 3.19 -0.69 -8.45
N ILE A 60 3.36 -0.82 -7.13
CA ILE A 60 2.56 -0.13 -6.11
C ILE A 60 3.45 0.55 -5.06
N ARG A 61 2.91 1.56 -4.39
CA ARG A 61 3.52 2.21 -3.23
C ARG A 61 2.46 2.49 -2.16
N LEU A 62 2.88 2.68 -0.91
CA LEU A 62 1.97 3.15 0.13
C LEU A 62 1.35 4.50 -0.26
N ALA A 63 0.06 4.64 0.03
CA ALA A 63 -0.63 5.91 -0.08
C ALA A 63 -0.05 6.88 0.96
N THR A 64 0.22 8.11 0.54
CA THR A 64 0.67 9.17 1.44
C THR A 64 -0.49 9.58 2.37
N PRO A 65 -0.20 10.16 3.56
CA PRO A 65 -1.25 10.64 4.47
C PRO A 65 -2.21 11.62 3.82
N ALA A 66 -1.72 12.42 2.87
CA ALA A 66 -2.53 13.38 2.14
C ALA A 66 -3.46 12.68 1.12
N GLU A 67 -3.01 11.61 0.45
CA GLU A 67 -3.85 10.75 -0.40
C GLU A 67 -4.94 10.05 0.42
N LEU A 68 -4.57 9.51 1.60
CA LEU A 68 -5.52 8.87 2.53
C LEU A 68 -6.60 9.85 3.00
N LYS A 69 -6.20 11.08 3.33
CA LYS A 69 -7.13 12.14 3.78
C LYS A 69 -8.10 12.55 2.69
N LEU A 70 -7.65 12.60 1.44
CA LEU A 70 -8.46 13.00 0.30
C LEU A 70 -9.19 11.82 -0.36
N LYS A 71 -8.91 10.58 0.07
CA LYS A 71 -9.41 9.33 -0.52
C LYS A 71 -9.22 9.25 -2.04
N ARG A 72 -8.18 9.89 -2.54
CA ARG A 72 -7.84 9.96 -3.98
C ARG A 72 -6.33 10.11 -4.12
N ARG A 73 -5.79 9.62 -5.24
CA ARG A 73 -4.39 9.83 -5.58
C ARG A 73 -4.12 11.32 -5.78
N LEU A 74 -3.01 11.78 -5.22
CA LEU A 74 -2.56 13.16 -5.36
C LEU A 74 -1.78 13.28 -6.66
N THR A 75 -2.07 14.33 -7.41
CA THR A 75 -1.22 14.69 -8.55
C THR A 75 0.15 15.13 -8.04
N ASP A 76 1.19 15.01 -8.89
CA ASP A 76 2.56 15.46 -8.57
C ASP A 76 2.60 16.88 -7.98
N ALA A 77 1.76 17.78 -8.52
CA ALA A 77 1.63 19.15 -8.07
C ALA A 77 1.07 19.27 -6.64
N GLU A 78 0.10 18.42 -6.27
CA GLU A 78 -0.50 18.44 -4.95
C GLU A 78 0.38 17.70 -3.92
N MET A 79 1.14 16.68 -4.32
CA MET A 79 2.17 16.08 -3.45
C MET A 79 3.24 17.13 -3.07
N ALA A 80 3.71 17.93 -4.03
CA ALA A 80 4.68 18.98 -3.79
C ALA A 80 4.18 20.10 -2.85
N LEU A 81 2.87 20.32 -2.77
CA LEU A 81 2.26 21.28 -1.84
C LEU A 81 2.11 20.72 -0.42
N ALA A 82 1.92 19.41 -0.28
CA ALA A 82 1.70 18.75 1.01
C ALA A 82 2.97 18.65 1.88
N GLU A 83 4.16 18.73 1.28
CA GLU A 83 5.45 18.65 1.99
C GLU A 83 5.95 20.01 2.54
N VAL A 84 5.26 21.13 2.28
CA VAL A 84 5.76 22.50 2.58
C VAL A 84 4.99 23.17 3.73
N SER A 85 4.48 22.44 4.71
CA SER A 85 3.80 23.04 5.88
C SER A 85 4.18 22.39 7.20
#